data_AF-A0A535QM82-F1
#
_entry.id   AF-A0A535QM82-F1
#
_cell.length_a   1.000
_cell.length_b   1.000
_cell.length_c   1.000
_cell.angle_alpha   90.00
_cell.angle_beta   90.00
_cell.angle_gamma   90.00
#
_symmetry.space_group_name_H-M   'P 1'
#
loop_
_entity.id
_entity.type
_entity.pdbx_description
1 polymer ?
#
loop_
_entity_poly.entity_id
_entity_poly.type
_entity_poly.pdbx_seq_one_letter_code
_entity_poly.pdbx_strand_id
1 'polypeptide(L)'
;MNIFNLLEDPINGTTQNATCASRIGLETVNFAFVTKNGRTQAPPNPVDSTLATFTPDPQRDLFMNSGDHLNVSLRDTASGLRAVVNDLSTGQSGSMTASASNGFAQIQYDPTGTSCNAIPFNFHPMYSTSSEGTRVIWAAHTYNVAFSDEIGHFETCTGVKSIPATPFGVDAAGNPIGCPKGNKEEFGAEPTDGDDNFCFPASEALRIHINGCTDTNTGFDGLDYTPVWPDGNTSLHPTPFLFSSPLTGQDFNVNYQRVAFEADLPRIEFNTCNRSTGVGCTLIPTTDDGVPASFYPFFSAVSAGGACRWNLGTEMPNTTNDFGKNQGWGTLLSSTYLAFGGGGSTVQRINNFRNVMSSNRCPA
;
A
#
# COMPACT_ATOMS: atom_id res chain seq x y z
N MET A 1 2.18 9.09 -6.14
CA MET A 1 2.89 8.28 -7.15
C MET A 1 4.19 7.87 -6.51
N ASN A 2 4.30 6.57 -6.24
CA ASN A 2 5.36 6.02 -5.41
C ASN A 2 6.11 4.97 -6.24
N ILE A 3 7.44 5.01 -6.22
CA ILE A 3 8.28 4.04 -6.93
C ILE A 3 9.34 3.52 -5.96
N PHE A 4 9.15 2.28 -5.54
CA PHE A 4 10.06 1.59 -4.64
C PHE A 4 11.17 0.89 -5.41
N ASN A 5 12.38 0.96 -4.87
CA ASN A 5 13.54 0.22 -5.37
C ASN A 5 14.31 -0.38 -4.20
N LEU A 6 14.80 -1.61 -4.36
CA LEU A 6 15.72 -2.24 -3.44
C LEU A 6 17.16 -2.09 -3.98
N LEU A 7 18.03 -1.44 -3.22
CA LEU A 7 19.43 -1.22 -3.58
C LEU A 7 20.32 -2.41 -3.22
N GLU A 8 19.98 -3.57 -3.77
CA GLU A 8 20.70 -4.83 -3.62
C GLU A 8 20.89 -5.49 -5.00
N ASP A 9 22.11 -5.92 -5.29
CA ASP A 9 22.40 -6.66 -6.51
C ASP A 9 21.73 -8.05 -6.46
N PRO A 10 20.82 -8.38 -7.39
CA PRO A 10 20.12 -9.66 -7.38
C PRO A 10 21.05 -10.86 -7.63
N ILE A 11 22.25 -10.65 -8.21
CA ILE A 11 23.19 -11.73 -8.50
C ILE A 11 24.13 -11.98 -7.32
N ASN A 12 24.84 -10.94 -6.85
CA ASN A 12 25.86 -11.09 -5.81
C ASN A 12 25.35 -10.78 -4.40
N GLY A 13 24.15 -10.23 -4.24
CA GLY A 13 23.59 -9.87 -2.93
C GLY A 13 24.32 -8.70 -2.26
N THR A 14 25.16 -8.00 -3.02
CA THR A 14 25.90 -6.84 -2.54
C THR A 14 24.95 -5.65 -2.47
N THR A 15 24.85 -5.04 -1.30
CA THR A 15 24.01 -3.87 -1.07
C THR A 15 24.75 -2.58 -1.36
N GLN A 16 24.01 -1.47 -1.45
CA GLN A 16 24.57 -0.14 -1.60
C GLN A 16 25.56 0.21 -0.48
N ASN A 17 26.51 1.11 -0.78
CA ASN A 17 27.44 1.62 0.23
C ASN A 17 26.71 2.21 1.46
N ALA A 18 27.35 2.04 2.62
CA ALA A 18 26.79 2.45 3.91
C ALA A 18 26.49 3.96 3.98
N THR A 19 27.27 4.81 3.30
CA THR A 19 27.06 6.26 3.29
C THR A 19 25.72 6.64 2.64
N CYS A 20 25.35 5.97 1.55
CA CYS A 20 24.06 6.21 0.90
C CYS A 20 22.93 5.51 1.66
N ALA A 21 23.14 4.25 2.08
CA ALA A 21 22.14 3.50 2.85
C ALA A 21 21.76 4.20 4.17
N SER A 22 22.70 4.84 4.86
CA SER A 22 22.39 5.60 6.09
C SER A 22 21.57 6.86 5.85
N ARG A 23 21.51 7.37 4.60
CA ARG A 23 20.78 8.57 4.23
C ARG A 23 19.38 8.27 3.74
N ILE A 24 19.22 7.21 2.94
CA ILE A 24 17.97 6.94 2.21
C ILE A 24 17.42 5.53 2.40
N GLY A 25 18.08 4.70 3.22
CA GLY A 25 17.75 3.28 3.37
C GLY A 25 18.22 2.42 2.18
N LEU A 26 17.95 1.12 2.27
CA LEU A 26 18.16 0.18 1.17
C LEU A 26 16.91 0.01 0.31
N GLU A 27 15.74 0.10 0.92
CA GLU A 27 14.46 0.24 0.22
C GLU A 27 14.15 1.73 0.10
N THR A 28 14.25 2.23 -1.12
CA THR A 28 14.15 3.65 -1.42
C THR A 28 12.86 3.94 -2.15
N VAL A 29 12.27 5.11 -1.89
CA VAL A 29 11.03 5.54 -2.55
C VAL A 29 11.23 6.85 -3.29
N ASN A 30 10.84 6.89 -4.57
CA ASN A 30 10.50 8.17 -5.19
C ASN A 30 9.03 8.47 -4.86
N PHE A 31 8.71 9.66 -4.38
CA PHE A 31 7.36 10.04 -3.97
C PHE A 31 6.93 11.38 -4.57
N ALA A 32 5.73 11.43 -5.15
CA ALA A 32 5.10 12.68 -5.57
C ALA A 32 3.58 12.62 -5.51
N PHE A 33 2.95 13.69 -5.04
CA PHE A 33 1.50 13.87 -5.17
C PHE A 33 1.07 14.04 -6.63
N VAL A 34 -0.19 13.71 -6.93
CA VAL A 34 -0.83 14.06 -8.19
C VAL A 34 -1.16 15.55 -8.13
N THR A 35 -0.58 16.35 -9.02
CA THR A 35 -0.73 17.81 -8.99
C THR A 35 -1.61 18.31 -10.11
N LYS A 36 -2.28 19.45 -9.88
CA LYS A 36 -3.20 20.10 -10.83
C LYS A 36 -2.53 20.43 -12.17
N ASN A 37 -1.21 20.59 -12.20
CA ASN A 37 -0.43 20.96 -13.40
C ASN A 37 0.57 19.89 -13.85
N GLY A 38 0.62 18.72 -13.21
CA GLY A 38 1.52 17.64 -13.60
C GLY A 38 2.99 17.80 -13.18
N ARG A 39 3.34 18.86 -12.45
CA ARG A 39 4.69 19.13 -11.95
C ARG A 39 4.80 18.78 -10.47
N THR A 40 5.92 18.21 -10.08
CA THR A 40 6.19 17.88 -8.68
C THR A 40 6.20 19.14 -7.80
N GLN A 41 5.69 18.99 -6.57
CA GLN A 41 5.65 20.11 -5.63
C GLN A 41 6.99 20.33 -4.92
N ALA A 42 7.71 19.24 -4.68
CA ALA A 42 9.02 19.15 -4.06
C ALA A 42 9.82 18.01 -4.74
N PRO A 43 11.14 17.90 -4.54
CA PRO A 43 11.94 16.85 -5.15
C PRO A 43 11.38 15.46 -4.82
N PRO A 44 11.06 14.63 -5.81
CA PRO A 44 10.45 13.33 -5.56
C PRO A 44 11.49 12.24 -5.29
N ASN A 45 12.76 12.46 -5.65
CA ASN A 45 13.81 11.46 -5.46
C ASN A 45 14.21 11.35 -3.97
N PRO A 46 14.62 10.17 -3.50
CA PRO A 46 14.85 9.94 -2.08
C PRO A 46 16.07 10.70 -1.53
N VAL A 47 17.06 11.02 -2.38
CA VAL A 47 18.28 11.74 -1.96
C VAL A 47 17.95 13.19 -1.61
N ASP A 48 17.15 13.85 -2.44
CA ASP A 48 16.81 15.28 -2.29
C ASP A 48 15.45 15.49 -1.60
N SER A 49 14.81 14.42 -1.13
CA SER A 49 13.50 14.49 -0.49
C SER A 49 13.55 15.35 0.78
N THR A 50 12.44 16.02 1.05
CA THR A 50 12.26 16.88 2.23
C THR A 50 10.89 16.61 2.84
N LEU A 51 10.57 17.24 3.97
CA LEU A 51 9.22 17.18 4.53
C LEU A 51 8.13 17.61 3.53
N ALA A 52 8.45 18.57 2.65
CA ALA A 52 7.53 19.03 1.60
C ALA A 52 7.29 17.96 0.50
N THR A 53 8.16 16.95 0.38
CA THR A 53 7.91 15.81 -0.51
C THR A 53 6.70 15.01 -0.04
N PHE A 54 6.53 14.88 1.29
CA PHE A 54 5.50 14.04 1.91
C PHE A 54 4.31 14.82 2.50
N THR A 55 4.34 16.15 2.45
CA THR A 55 3.27 17.01 2.98
C THR A 55 2.46 17.61 1.83
N PRO A 56 1.17 17.29 1.66
CA PRO A 56 0.42 17.76 0.51
C PRO A 56 0.19 19.28 0.55
N ASP A 57 0.26 19.95 -0.60
CA ASP A 57 -0.01 21.39 -0.77
C ASP A 57 -1.37 21.60 -1.47
N PRO A 58 -2.42 22.08 -0.77
CA PRO A 58 -3.74 22.31 -1.36
C PRO A 58 -3.76 23.26 -2.56
N GLN A 59 -2.75 24.13 -2.72
CA GLN A 59 -2.66 25.03 -3.86
C GLN A 59 -2.15 24.34 -5.13
N ARG A 60 -1.39 23.24 -4.98
CA ARG A 60 -0.71 22.56 -6.08
C ARG A 60 -1.27 21.17 -6.36
N ASP A 61 -1.59 20.43 -5.31
CA ASP A 61 -2.05 19.06 -5.37
C ASP A 61 -3.54 18.97 -5.67
N LEU A 62 -3.93 17.85 -6.28
CA LEU A 62 -5.34 17.50 -6.45
C LEU A 62 -5.86 16.88 -5.15
N PHE A 63 -6.72 17.62 -4.45
CA PHE A 63 -7.48 17.11 -3.32
C PHE A 63 -8.84 16.59 -3.79
N MET A 64 -9.33 15.55 -3.12
CA MET A 64 -10.62 14.91 -3.38
C MET A 64 -11.40 14.85 -2.08
N ASN A 65 -12.72 14.79 -2.19
CA ASN A 65 -13.65 14.68 -1.07
C ASN A 65 -14.28 13.30 -1.02
N SER A 66 -14.76 12.93 0.16
CA SER A 66 -15.62 11.76 0.32
C SER A 66 -16.86 11.90 -0.56
N GLY A 67 -17.10 10.90 -1.40
CA GLY A 67 -18.22 10.88 -2.35
C GLY A 67 -17.89 11.42 -3.75
N ASP A 68 -16.66 11.86 -4.01
CA ASP A 68 -16.26 12.26 -5.35
C ASP A 68 -16.18 11.07 -6.32
N HIS A 69 -16.56 11.30 -7.58
CA HIS A 69 -16.54 10.30 -8.64
C HIS A 69 -15.30 10.50 -9.51
N LEU A 70 -14.40 9.53 -9.51
CA LEU A 70 -13.11 9.67 -10.17
C LEU A 70 -13.02 8.82 -11.44
N ASN A 71 -12.37 9.37 -12.47
CA ASN A 71 -11.81 8.59 -13.56
C ASN A 71 -10.28 8.61 -13.46
N VAL A 72 -9.70 7.44 -13.20
CA VAL A 72 -8.25 7.25 -13.01
C VAL A 72 -7.69 6.48 -14.21
N SER A 73 -6.63 7.00 -14.83
CA SER A 73 -5.92 6.29 -15.90
C SER A 73 -4.42 6.28 -15.66
N LEU A 74 -3.81 5.14 -15.97
CA LEU A 74 -2.36 4.92 -15.98
C LEU A 74 -1.95 4.62 -17.42
N ARG A 75 -0.98 5.37 -17.96
CA ARG A 75 -0.47 5.15 -19.32
C ARG A 75 1.02 5.40 -19.40
N ASP A 76 1.70 4.66 -20.26
CA ASP A 76 3.06 5.00 -20.61
C ASP A 76 3.12 6.24 -21.52
N THR A 77 4.22 6.98 -21.45
CA THR A 77 4.50 8.15 -22.30
C THR A 77 5.96 8.10 -22.74
N ALA A 78 6.38 8.96 -23.67
CA ALA A 78 7.79 9.08 -24.02
C ALA A 78 8.71 9.47 -22.85
N SER A 79 8.15 10.00 -21.75
CA SER A 79 8.89 10.47 -20.58
C SER A 79 8.70 9.60 -19.34
N GLY A 80 7.94 8.51 -19.41
CA GLY A 80 7.65 7.60 -18.28
C GLY A 80 6.16 7.40 -18.02
N LEU A 81 5.84 6.58 -17.02
CA LEU A 81 4.48 6.27 -16.58
C LEU A 81 3.79 7.55 -16.10
N ARG A 82 2.59 7.80 -16.62
CA ARG A 82 1.74 8.92 -16.25
C ARG A 82 0.45 8.43 -15.60
N ALA A 83 0.19 8.93 -14.40
CA ALA A 83 -1.10 8.84 -13.74
C ALA A 83 -1.91 10.11 -14.03
N VAL A 84 -3.19 9.96 -14.32
CA VAL A 84 -4.16 11.05 -14.48
C VAL A 84 -5.38 10.73 -13.65
N VAL A 85 -5.81 11.70 -12.85
CA VAL A 85 -7.05 11.64 -12.09
C VAL A 85 -7.93 12.78 -12.58
N ASN A 86 -9.12 12.45 -13.08
CA ASN A 86 -10.17 13.41 -13.36
C ASN A 86 -11.26 13.22 -12.32
N ASP A 87 -11.50 14.24 -11.52
CA ASP A 87 -12.61 14.29 -10.60
C ASP A 87 -13.85 14.79 -11.36
N LEU A 88 -14.77 13.87 -11.63
CA LEU A 88 -15.99 14.12 -12.37
C LEU A 88 -17.03 14.87 -11.53
N SER A 89 -16.91 14.85 -10.20
CA SER A 89 -17.79 15.59 -9.29
C SER A 89 -17.45 17.07 -9.29
N THR A 90 -16.16 17.42 -9.19
CA THR A 90 -15.72 18.82 -9.12
C THR A 90 -15.30 19.40 -10.47
N GLY A 91 -15.07 18.55 -11.48
CA GLY A 91 -14.49 18.93 -12.77
C GLY A 91 -13.00 19.24 -12.72
N GLN A 92 -12.34 19.06 -11.56
CA GLN A 92 -10.90 19.24 -11.43
C GLN A 92 -10.16 18.03 -12.00
N SER A 93 -8.90 18.23 -12.38
CA SER A 93 -8.02 17.15 -12.80
C SER A 93 -6.60 17.38 -12.30
N GLY A 94 -5.87 16.29 -12.19
CA GLY A 94 -4.47 16.30 -11.83
C GLY A 94 -3.73 15.19 -12.56
N SER A 95 -2.42 15.32 -12.63
CA SER A 95 -1.57 14.26 -13.16
C SER A 95 -0.21 14.22 -12.50
N MET A 96 0.52 13.13 -12.70
CA MET A 96 1.94 13.04 -12.41
C MET A 96 2.59 12.10 -13.41
N THR A 97 3.79 12.46 -13.88
CA THR A 97 4.60 11.59 -14.75
C THR A 97 5.91 11.27 -14.06
N ALA A 98 6.23 9.99 -13.91
CA ALA A 98 7.45 9.47 -13.31
C ALA A 98 8.68 9.71 -14.22
N SER A 99 9.03 10.98 -14.40
CA SER A 99 10.02 11.43 -15.38
C SER A 99 11.19 12.16 -14.73
N ALA A 100 12.34 12.10 -15.39
CA ALA A 100 13.52 12.88 -15.06
C ALA A 100 13.21 14.38 -14.99
N SER A 101 12.37 14.89 -15.90
CA SER A 101 11.93 16.29 -15.91
C SER A 101 11.07 16.70 -14.71
N ASN A 102 10.41 15.75 -14.06
CA ASN A 102 9.70 15.97 -12.81
C ASN A 102 10.58 15.70 -11.58
N GLY A 103 11.88 15.42 -11.77
CA GLY A 103 12.85 15.19 -10.70
C GLY A 103 12.90 13.76 -10.18
N PHE A 104 12.22 12.81 -10.83
CA PHE A 104 12.35 11.38 -10.51
C PHE A 104 13.75 10.89 -10.88
N ALA A 105 14.29 9.98 -10.06
CA ALA A 105 15.63 9.47 -10.25
C ALA A 105 15.78 8.03 -9.75
N GLN A 106 16.71 7.31 -10.36
CA GLN A 106 17.25 6.07 -9.81
C GLN A 106 18.53 6.39 -9.03
N ILE A 107 18.87 5.56 -8.04
CA ILE A 107 20.08 5.77 -7.26
C ILE A 107 21.25 5.06 -7.92
N GLN A 108 22.39 5.76 -8.02
CA GLN A 108 23.62 5.16 -8.52
C GLN A 108 24.02 3.98 -7.63
N TYR A 109 23.99 2.78 -8.19
CA TYR A 109 24.55 1.61 -7.53
C TYR A 109 26.07 1.74 -7.46
N ASP A 110 26.60 1.87 -6.25
CA ASP A 110 28.03 1.98 -5.98
C ASP A 110 28.31 1.36 -4.61
N PRO A 111 28.47 0.03 -4.52
CA PRO A 111 28.58 -0.69 -3.25
C PRO A 111 29.89 -0.39 -2.51
N THR A 112 30.92 0.11 -3.22
CA THR A 112 32.25 0.37 -2.66
C THR A 112 32.58 1.85 -2.47
N GLY A 113 31.81 2.75 -3.08
CA GLY A 113 32.04 4.18 -3.00
C GLY A 113 31.52 4.81 -1.70
N THR A 114 31.58 6.13 -1.67
CA THR A 114 31.17 6.96 -0.52
C THR A 114 30.17 8.05 -0.92
N SER A 115 29.62 7.98 -2.14
CA SER A 115 28.64 8.94 -2.65
C SER A 115 27.23 8.38 -2.65
N CYS A 116 26.25 9.28 -2.66
CA CYS A 116 24.83 8.96 -2.79
C CYS A 116 24.23 9.87 -3.85
N ASN A 117 24.25 9.40 -5.11
CA ASN A 117 23.91 10.20 -6.27
C ASN A 117 22.56 9.76 -6.83
N ALA A 118 21.65 10.71 -6.99
CA ALA A 118 20.42 10.53 -7.75
C ALA A 118 20.69 10.77 -9.24
N ILE A 119 20.40 9.78 -10.08
CA ILE A 119 20.53 9.86 -11.54
C ILE A 119 19.12 10.08 -12.12
N PRO A 120 18.84 11.23 -12.76
CA PRO A 120 17.53 11.52 -13.35
C PRO A 120 17.07 10.37 -14.26
N PHE A 121 15.82 9.92 -14.08
CA PHE A 121 15.34 8.71 -14.72
C PHE A 121 13.85 8.79 -15.11
N ASN A 122 13.51 8.23 -16.27
CA ASN A 122 12.14 8.06 -16.73
C ASN A 122 11.71 6.62 -16.42
N PHE A 123 10.78 6.44 -15.48
CA PHE A 123 10.30 5.12 -15.11
C PHE A 123 9.17 4.68 -16.04
N HIS A 124 9.38 3.61 -16.78
CA HIS A 124 8.41 3.03 -17.71
C HIS A 124 7.89 1.68 -17.18
N PRO A 125 6.62 1.33 -17.45
CA PRO A 125 6.13 -0.01 -17.14
C PRO A 125 6.83 -1.04 -18.04
N MET A 126 7.17 -2.20 -17.45
CA MET A 126 7.82 -3.28 -18.20
C MET A 126 6.88 -4.00 -19.18
N TYR A 127 5.57 -3.97 -18.89
CA TYR A 127 4.53 -4.59 -19.71
C TYR A 127 3.48 -3.54 -20.11
N SER A 128 2.91 -3.69 -21.31
CA SER A 128 1.85 -2.82 -21.82
C SER A 128 0.46 -3.15 -21.25
N THR A 129 0.29 -4.32 -20.62
CA THR A 129 -0.95 -4.79 -19.99
C THR A 129 -0.62 -5.85 -18.94
N SER A 130 -1.60 -6.30 -18.16
CA SER A 130 -1.43 -7.28 -17.07
C SER A 130 -2.10 -8.63 -17.35
N SER A 131 -1.48 -9.71 -16.90
CA SER A 131 -2.06 -11.05 -16.72
C SER A 131 -1.37 -11.77 -15.56
N GLU A 132 -1.78 -12.99 -15.23
CA GLU A 132 -1.10 -13.80 -14.20
C GLU A 132 0.34 -14.16 -14.57
N GLY A 133 0.73 -13.98 -15.85
CA GLY A 133 2.08 -14.24 -16.34
C GLY A 133 2.98 -13.00 -16.46
N THR A 134 2.43 -11.78 -16.40
CA THR A 134 3.21 -10.55 -16.61
C THR A 134 3.94 -10.11 -15.35
N ARG A 135 4.61 -10.99 -14.60
CA ARG A 135 5.30 -10.61 -13.36
C ARG A 135 6.81 -10.63 -13.49
N VAL A 136 7.47 -9.82 -12.66
CA VAL A 136 8.89 -9.97 -12.36
C VAL A 136 9.09 -10.91 -11.17
N ILE A 137 10.24 -11.57 -11.11
CA ILE A 137 10.58 -12.53 -10.04
C ILE A 137 11.36 -11.88 -8.88
N TRP A 138 11.45 -10.55 -8.85
CA TRP A 138 12.15 -9.78 -7.82
C TRP A 138 11.28 -8.69 -7.17
N ALA A 139 10.02 -8.56 -7.57
CA ALA A 139 9.09 -7.68 -6.87
C ALA A 139 8.56 -8.36 -5.59
N ALA A 140 8.14 -7.54 -4.63
CA ALA A 140 7.55 -8.01 -3.37
C ALA A 140 6.23 -8.78 -3.57
N HIS A 141 5.42 -8.36 -4.55
CA HIS A 141 4.09 -8.92 -4.83
C HIS A 141 3.99 -9.57 -6.21
N THR A 142 2.94 -10.36 -6.45
CA THR A 142 2.75 -11.09 -7.72
C THR A 142 1.73 -10.46 -8.67
N TYR A 143 1.12 -9.34 -8.29
CA TYR A 143 0.25 -8.52 -9.14
C TYR A 143 1.01 -7.41 -9.89
N ASN A 144 0.38 -6.80 -10.91
CA ASN A 144 0.91 -5.61 -11.60
C ASN A 144 -0.08 -4.44 -11.63
N VAL A 145 -1.33 -4.74 -12.01
CA VAL A 145 -2.44 -3.79 -11.93
C VAL A 145 -3.40 -4.34 -10.89
N ALA A 146 -3.44 -3.69 -9.74
CA ALA A 146 -4.28 -4.07 -8.60
C ALA A 146 -4.83 -2.81 -7.93
N PHE A 147 -5.87 -3.01 -7.13
CA PHE A 147 -6.41 -2.02 -6.23
C PHE A 147 -6.68 -2.72 -4.90
N SER A 148 -6.16 -2.15 -3.82
CA SER A 148 -6.42 -2.53 -2.44
C SER A 148 -6.03 -1.37 -1.54
N ASP A 149 -6.56 -1.37 -0.32
CA ASP A 149 -5.99 -0.62 0.78
C ASP A 149 -4.83 -1.44 1.39
N GLU A 150 -3.80 -0.75 1.87
CA GLU A 150 -2.80 -1.29 2.79
C GLU A 150 -3.33 -1.04 4.21
N ILE A 151 -3.44 -2.11 5.00
CA ILE A 151 -4.06 -2.10 6.34
C ILE A 151 -3.03 -2.50 7.39
N GLY A 152 -3.36 -2.32 8.68
CA GLY A 152 -2.47 -2.75 9.76
C GLY A 152 -1.32 -1.77 10.02
N HIS A 153 -1.56 -0.49 9.78
CA HIS A 153 -0.62 0.60 10.08
C HIS A 153 -1.25 1.66 11.00
N PHE A 154 -2.19 1.24 11.85
CA PHE A 154 -2.81 2.12 12.85
C PHE A 154 -3.28 1.35 14.08
N GLU A 155 -2.80 1.80 15.24
CA GLU A 155 -3.26 1.38 16.56
C GLU A 155 -3.72 2.57 17.38
N THR A 156 -4.72 2.35 18.22
CA THR A 156 -5.16 3.37 19.17
C THR A 156 -4.18 3.46 20.33
N CYS A 157 -3.83 4.65 20.79
CA CYS A 157 -3.01 4.82 22.00
C CYS A 157 -3.80 5.59 23.05
N THR A 158 -4.39 4.88 24.02
CA THR A 158 -5.37 5.45 24.96
C THR A 158 -4.95 5.29 26.41
N GLY A 159 -5.11 6.33 27.23
CA GLY A 159 -4.82 6.24 28.65
C GLY A 159 -4.68 7.59 29.33
N VAL A 160 -4.24 7.56 30.59
CA VAL A 160 -4.13 8.76 31.44
C VAL A 160 -2.90 9.60 31.12
N LYS A 161 -1.92 9.05 30.38
CA LYS A 161 -0.69 9.76 30.02
C LYS A 161 -0.86 10.44 28.67
N SER A 162 -0.55 11.72 28.63
CA SER A 162 -0.59 12.51 27.40
C SER A 162 0.45 12.05 26.39
N ILE A 163 0.04 11.91 25.13
CA ILE A 163 0.95 11.76 24.00
C ILE A 163 1.47 13.16 23.61
N PRO A 164 2.79 13.37 23.47
CA PRO A 164 3.32 14.63 22.99
C PRO A 164 2.77 15.00 21.61
N ALA A 165 2.25 16.22 21.46
CA ALA A 165 1.87 16.79 20.18
C ALA A 165 3.13 17.10 19.37
N THR A 166 3.41 16.29 18.36
CA THR A 166 4.55 16.45 17.46
C THR A 166 4.13 16.18 16.02
N PRO A 167 4.62 16.95 15.04
CA PRO A 167 4.37 16.64 13.64
C PRO A 167 4.84 15.21 13.32
N PHE A 168 3.97 14.40 12.73
CA PHE A 168 4.26 13.01 12.32
C PHE A 168 4.67 12.06 13.45
N GLY A 169 4.39 12.39 14.72
CA GLY A 169 4.74 11.51 15.83
C GLY A 169 6.26 11.32 16.01
N VAL A 170 7.05 12.36 15.71
CA VAL A 170 8.53 12.35 15.91
C VAL A 170 8.99 13.52 16.78
N ASP A 171 9.97 13.29 17.64
CA ASP A 171 10.58 14.34 18.45
C ASP A 171 11.47 15.29 17.62
N ALA A 172 12.01 16.32 18.26
CA ALA A 172 12.90 17.30 17.61
C ALA A 172 14.23 16.71 17.10
N ALA A 173 14.60 15.51 17.54
CA ALA A 173 15.77 14.77 17.06
C ALA A 173 15.39 13.72 16.00
N GLY A 174 14.11 13.61 15.62
CA GLY A 174 13.60 12.66 14.65
C GLY A 174 13.35 11.26 15.21
N ASN A 175 13.36 11.08 16.54
CA ASN A 175 13.02 9.78 17.13
C ASN A 175 11.49 9.60 17.14
N PRO A 176 10.98 8.40 16.84
CA PRO A 176 9.55 8.10 16.96
C PRO A 176 9.06 8.31 18.40
N ILE A 177 7.91 8.96 18.53
CA ILE A 177 7.17 9.04 19.79
C ILE A 177 6.46 7.69 19.98
N GLY A 178 6.82 6.96 21.04
CA GLY A 178 6.10 5.74 21.41
C GLY A 178 4.83 6.01 22.20
N CYS A 179 3.91 5.03 22.24
CA CYS A 179 2.74 5.14 23.10
C CYS A 179 3.22 5.19 24.58
N PRO A 180 2.78 6.18 25.39
CA PRO A 180 3.30 6.31 26.75
C PRO A 180 3.01 5.09 27.62
N LYS A 181 4.06 4.42 28.12
CA LYS A 181 3.96 3.25 29.01
C LYS A 181 2.82 3.36 30.03
N GLY A 182 1.90 2.40 30.05
CA GLY A 182 0.74 2.39 30.96
C GLY A 182 -0.50 3.07 30.39
N ASN A 183 -0.40 3.63 29.19
CA ASN A 183 -1.51 3.65 28.25
C ASN A 183 -1.74 2.23 27.69
N LYS A 184 -2.74 2.12 26.83
CA LYS A 184 -3.24 0.89 26.27
C LYS A 184 -3.57 1.03 24.79
N GLU A 185 -3.45 -0.08 24.08
CA GLU A 185 -3.87 -0.23 22.69
C GLU A 185 -5.21 -0.95 22.57
N GLU A 186 -5.63 -1.26 21.33
CA GLU A 186 -6.88 -1.97 21.03
C GLU A 186 -8.12 -1.46 21.79
N PHE A 187 -8.45 -0.17 21.65
CA PHE A 187 -9.56 0.45 22.40
C PHE A 187 -9.47 0.29 23.94
N GLY A 188 -8.26 0.09 24.48
CA GLY A 188 -8.02 -0.06 25.90
C GLY A 188 -8.03 -1.50 26.41
N ALA A 189 -7.91 -2.49 25.53
CA ALA A 189 -7.79 -3.91 25.92
C ALA A 189 -6.39 -4.21 26.46
N GLU A 190 -5.38 -3.95 25.61
CA GLU A 190 -4.00 -4.45 25.74
C GLU A 190 -3.03 -3.40 26.31
N PRO A 191 -1.96 -3.79 27.02
CA PRO A 191 -0.85 -2.90 27.36
C PRO A 191 0.07 -2.66 26.16
N THR A 192 0.40 -1.40 25.92
CA THR A 192 1.27 -0.96 24.81
C THR A 192 2.60 -1.71 24.72
N ASP A 193 3.07 -1.98 23.50
CA ASP A 193 4.30 -2.72 23.27
C ASP A 193 5.34 -2.01 22.37
N GLY A 194 6.14 -2.75 21.59
CA GLY A 194 7.25 -2.24 20.79
C GLY A 194 6.89 -1.67 19.42
N ASP A 195 5.76 -2.07 18.82
CA ASP A 195 5.34 -1.54 17.51
C ASP A 195 4.41 -0.31 17.60
N ASP A 196 3.93 -0.01 18.81
CA ASP A 196 3.28 1.22 19.27
C ASP A 196 4.13 2.52 19.14
N ASN A 197 4.47 2.91 17.91
CA ASN A 197 5.32 4.06 17.64
C ASN A 197 4.83 4.98 16.50
N PHE A 198 5.52 6.12 16.32
CA PHE A 198 5.01 7.28 15.57
C PHE A 198 3.67 7.83 16.11
N CYS A 199 3.49 7.80 17.41
CA CYS A 199 2.23 8.16 18.05
C CYS A 199 1.98 9.66 18.11
N PHE A 200 0.73 10.05 17.90
CA PHE A 200 0.26 11.43 18.00
C PHE A 200 -1.04 11.54 18.79
N PRO A 201 -1.25 12.66 19.51
CA PRO A 201 -2.51 12.91 20.19
C PRO A 201 -3.60 13.27 19.18
N ALA A 202 -4.85 13.06 19.58
CA ALA A 202 -6.06 13.40 18.85
C ALA A 202 -6.09 14.83 18.33
N SER A 203 -5.40 15.77 18.99
CA SER A 203 -5.29 17.17 18.57
C SER A 203 -4.51 17.38 17.27
N GLU A 204 -3.66 16.43 16.87
CA GLU A 204 -2.92 16.48 15.60
C GLU A 204 -3.70 15.88 14.43
N ALA A 205 -4.75 15.11 14.71
CA ALA A 205 -5.56 14.48 13.66
C ALA A 205 -6.45 15.51 12.96
N LEU A 206 -6.40 15.53 11.62
CA LEU A 206 -7.04 16.57 10.81
C LEU A 206 -8.56 16.47 10.70
N ARG A 207 -9.14 15.31 11.04
CA ARG A 207 -10.58 15.05 10.85
C ARG A 207 -11.19 14.24 11.99
N ILE A 208 -10.71 13.02 12.18
CA ILE A 208 -11.16 12.14 13.26
C ILE A 208 -10.15 12.27 14.39
N HIS A 209 -10.54 13.00 15.45
CA HIS A 209 -9.69 13.32 16.58
C HIS A 209 -9.51 12.10 17.49
N ILE A 210 -8.62 11.19 17.08
CA ILE A 210 -8.27 9.97 17.79
C ILE A 210 -6.77 9.97 18.10
N ASN A 211 -6.42 9.51 19.31
CA ASN A 211 -5.02 9.23 19.64
C ASN A 211 -4.61 7.93 18.96
N GLY A 212 -3.44 7.89 18.34
CA GLY A 212 -2.96 6.65 17.75
C GLY A 212 -1.51 6.69 17.32
N CYS A 213 -1.03 5.52 16.93
CA CYS A 213 0.29 5.20 16.42
C CYS A 213 0.14 4.73 14.98
N THR A 214 1.16 4.93 14.14
CA THR A 214 1.07 4.67 12.68
C THR A 214 2.22 3.84 12.14
N ASP A 215 2.95 3.14 13.00
CA ASP A 215 3.85 2.10 12.53
C ASP A 215 3.08 0.83 12.13
N THR A 216 3.81 -0.16 11.65
CA THR A 216 3.31 -1.48 11.32
C THR A 216 2.78 -2.17 12.58
N ASN A 217 1.48 -2.42 12.65
CA ASN A 217 0.86 -3.32 13.62
C ASN A 217 1.25 -4.76 13.22
N THR A 218 2.18 -5.34 13.97
CA THR A 218 2.63 -6.72 13.76
C THR A 218 1.78 -7.73 14.54
N GLY A 219 0.91 -7.25 15.43
CA GLY A 219 -0.04 -8.02 16.23
C GLY A 219 -1.33 -8.43 15.53
N PHE A 220 -1.66 -7.89 14.36
CA PHE A 220 -2.87 -8.17 13.57
C PHE A 220 -4.21 -7.98 14.31
N ASP A 221 -4.26 -7.03 15.24
CA ASP A 221 -5.38 -6.79 16.17
C ASP A 221 -5.89 -5.34 16.17
N GLY A 222 -5.22 -4.46 15.44
CA GLY A 222 -5.58 -3.06 15.26
C GLY A 222 -6.94 -2.86 14.60
N LEU A 223 -7.32 -1.60 14.43
CA LEU A 223 -8.68 -1.21 14.02
C LEU A 223 -9.16 -1.90 12.73
N ASP A 224 -8.26 -2.08 11.77
CA ASP A 224 -8.56 -2.67 10.47
C ASP A 224 -8.92 -4.17 10.55
N TYR A 225 -8.56 -4.83 11.65
CA TYR A 225 -8.87 -6.23 11.96
C TYR A 225 -10.14 -6.38 12.82
N THR A 226 -10.97 -5.34 12.86
CA THR A 226 -12.29 -5.33 13.51
C THR A 226 -13.40 -5.04 12.49
N PRO A 227 -14.68 -5.39 12.76
CA PRO A 227 -15.77 -5.23 11.80
C PRO A 227 -16.30 -3.78 11.72
N VAL A 228 -15.40 -2.79 11.61
CA VAL A 228 -15.72 -1.34 11.50
C VAL A 228 -15.68 -0.83 10.06
N TRP A 229 -15.56 -1.75 9.10
CA TRP A 229 -15.55 -1.49 7.67
C TRP A 229 -16.94 -1.07 7.17
N PRO A 230 -17.02 -0.39 6.01
CA PRO A 230 -18.29 -0.05 5.38
C PRO A 230 -19.24 -1.25 5.27
N ASP A 231 -20.43 -1.13 5.88
CA ASP A 231 -21.48 -2.17 5.94
C ASP A 231 -22.86 -1.64 5.49
N GLY A 232 -22.90 -0.42 4.94
CA GLY A 232 -24.12 0.28 4.55
C GLY A 232 -24.76 1.14 5.65
N ASN A 233 -24.31 1.02 6.91
CA ASN A 233 -24.71 1.91 7.99
C ASN A 233 -23.73 3.09 8.11
N THR A 234 -23.92 4.10 7.27
CA THR A 234 -23.06 5.30 7.24
C THR A 234 -23.18 6.19 8.49
N SER A 235 -24.04 5.84 9.46
CA SER A 235 -24.10 6.54 10.75
C SER A 235 -23.06 6.00 11.75
N LEU A 236 -22.62 4.75 11.58
CA LEU A 236 -21.64 4.08 12.45
C LEU A 236 -20.31 3.82 11.74
N HIS A 237 -20.33 3.52 10.44
CA HIS A 237 -19.16 3.13 9.67
C HIS A 237 -18.92 4.04 8.46
N PRO A 238 -17.69 4.07 7.91
CA PRO A 238 -17.37 4.86 6.73
C PRO A 238 -18.22 4.49 5.49
N THR A 239 -18.29 5.41 4.53
CA THR A 239 -18.82 5.10 3.19
C THR A 239 -17.79 4.26 2.43
N PRO A 240 -18.19 3.25 1.63
CA PRO A 240 -17.25 2.39 0.92
C PRO A 240 -16.50 3.14 -0.19
N PHE A 241 -15.25 2.75 -0.42
CA PHE A 241 -14.53 3.05 -1.65
C PHE A 241 -14.95 2.04 -2.72
N LEU A 242 -15.73 2.48 -3.71
CA LEU A 242 -16.20 1.62 -4.79
C LEU A 242 -15.42 1.88 -6.07
N PHE A 243 -14.98 0.83 -6.76
CA PHE A 243 -14.24 0.93 -8.01
C PHE A 243 -14.76 -0.05 -9.07
N SER A 244 -14.63 0.31 -10.35
CA SER A 244 -14.88 -0.62 -11.45
C SER A 244 -13.67 -1.54 -11.66
N SER A 245 -13.86 -2.67 -12.35
CA SER A 245 -12.70 -3.38 -12.90
C SER A 245 -11.85 -2.44 -13.75
N PRO A 246 -10.51 -2.57 -13.73
CA PRO A 246 -9.66 -1.81 -14.63
C PRO A 246 -9.94 -2.19 -16.09
N LEU A 247 -9.75 -1.23 -16.98
CA LEU A 247 -9.81 -1.44 -18.43
C LEU A 247 -8.40 -1.39 -19.02
N THR A 248 -8.22 -2.02 -20.18
CA THR A 248 -6.98 -2.05 -20.95
C THR A 248 -7.22 -1.66 -22.42
N GLY A 249 -6.17 -1.70 -23.23
CA GLY A 249 -6.17 -1.23 -24.61
C GLY A 249 -5.85 0.26 -24.74
N GLN A 250 -5.61 0.71 -25.98
CA GLN A 250 -5.18 2.07 -26.28
C GLN A 250 -6.15 3.15 -25.76
N ASP A 251 -7.45 2.86 -25.80
CA ASP A 251 -8.52 3.77 -25.39
C ASP A 251 -9.13 3.41 -24.04
N PHE A 252 -8.54 2.47 -23.29
CA PHE A 252 -9.09 1.95 -22.02
C PHE A 252 -10.54 1.47 -22.14
N ASN A 253 -10.85 0.70 -23.18
CA ASN A 253 -12.21 0.24 -23.49
C ASN A 253 -12.33 -1.29 -23.55
N VAL A 254 -11.28 -2.02 -23.16
CA VAL A 254 -11.27 -3.48 -23.14
C VAL A 254 -11.26 -3.99 -21.70
N ASN A 255 -12.23 -4.81 -21.34
CA ASN A 255 -12.25 -5.48 -20.04
C ASN A 255 -11.15 -6.55 -19.96
N TYR A 256 -10.48 -6.66 -18.81
CA TYR A 256 -9.71 -7.87 -18.50
C TYR A 256 -10.65 -9.08 -18.45
N GLN A 257 -10.21 -10.19 -19.05
CA GLN A 257 -11.00 -11.42 -19.13
C GLN A 257 -11.17 -12.11 -17.77
N ARG A 258 -10.19 -11.94 -16.87
CA ARG A 258 -10.12 -12.54 -15.54
C ARG A 258 -9.60 -11.54 -14.52
N VAL A 259 -9.93 -11.77 -13.26
CA VAL A 259 -9.39 -11.08 -12.10
C VAL A 259 -8.93 -12.13 -11.08
N ALA A 260 -8.05 -11.74 -10.18
CA ALA A 260 -7.64 -12.57 -9.06
C ALA A 260 -7.76 -11.79 -7.76
N PHE A 261 -8.07 -12.49 -6.68
CA PHE A 261 -7.90 -12.00 -5.33
C PHE A 261 -6.59 -12.55 -4.77
N GLU A 262 -5.83 -11.70 -4.08
CA GLU A 262 -4.53 -12.03 -3.51
C GLU A 262 -4.39 -11.35 -2.16
N ALA A 263 -3.96 -12.11 -1.15
CA ALA A 263 -3.61 -11.60 0.17
C ALA A 263 -2.20 -12.09 0.51
N ASP A 264 -1.32 -11.18 0.92
CA ASP A 264 0.11 -11.45 1.14
C ASP A 264 0.45 -11.81 2.60
N LEU A 265 -0.55 -12.25 3.36
CA LEU A 265 -0.41 -12.73 4.74
C LEU A 265 0.81 -13.64 4.95
N PRO A 266 1.08 -14.66 4.11
CA PRO A 266 2.25 -15.52 4.29
C PRO A 266 3.59 -14.77 4.31
N ARG A 267 3.69 -13.62 3.63
CA ARG A 267 4.91 -12.80 3.61
C ARG A 267 5.11 -12.01 4.90
N ILE A 268 4.04 -11.58 5.55
CA ILE A 268 4.05 -10.67 6.71
C ILE A 268 3.82 -11.38 8.05
N GLU A 269 3.29 -12.60 8.05
CA GLU A 269 3.17 -13.49 9.23
C GLU A 269 4.52 -14.13 9.61
N PHE A 270 5.53 -13.32 9.95
CA PHE A 270 6.93 -13.76 10.06
C PHE A 270 7.17 -14.89 11.07
N ASN A 271 6.38 -14.97 12.14
CA ASN A 271 6.59 -15.90 13.25
C ASN A 271 5.76 -17.19 13.16
N THR A 272 4.70 -17.20 12.35
CA THR A 272 3.74 -18.31 12.29
C THR A 272 3.76 -19.05 10.96
N CYS A 273 4.09 -18.38 9.86
CA CYS A 273 4.06 -18.97 8.52
C CYS A 273 5.43 -19.39 7.99
N ASN A 274 5.61 -20.69 7.71
CA ASN A 274 6.76 -21.19 6.96
C ASN A 274 6.56 -20.97 5.45
N ARG A 275 7.15 -19.91 4.92
CA ARG A 275 7.09 -19.52 3.50
C ARG A 275 7.72 -20.50 2.51
N SER A 276 8.41 -21.55 2.96
CA SER A 276 8.97 -22.59 2.08
C SER A 276 8.08 -23.82 1.98
N THR A 277 7.33 -24.14 3.02
CA THR A 277 6.50 -25.36 3.09
C THR A 277 4.99 -25.07 3.16
N GLY A 278 4.60 -23.85 3.53
CA GLY A 278 3.22 -23.45 3.80
C GLY A 278 2.72 -23.84 5.19
N VAL A 279 3.55 -24.52 6.00
CA VAL A 279 3.16 -24.94 7.36
C VAL A 279 2.95 -23.69 8.23
N GLY A 280 1.79 -23.63 8.90
CA GLY A 280 1.44 -22.55 9.82
C GLY A 280 0.88 -21.28 9.16
N CYS A 281 0.86 -21.20 7.82
CA CYS A 281 0.29 -20.06 7.12
C CYS A 281 -1.25 -20.12 7.16
N THR A 282 -1.89 -19.02 7.60
CA THR A 282 -3.33 -18.95 7.83
C THR A 282 -3.97 -17.84 7.02
N LEU A 283 -5.19 -18.06 6.56
CA LEU A 283 -5.90 -17.08 5.71
C LEU A 283 -6.49 -15.91 6.52
N ILE A 284 -6.68 -16.12 7.81
CA ILE A 284 -6.94 -15.07 8.79
C ILE A 284 -5.65 -14.99 9.60
N PRO A 285 -5.02 -13.80 9.71
CA PRO A 285 -3.78 -13.70 10.44
C PRO A 285 -3.96 -14.13 11.89
N THR A 286 -2.91 -14.74 12.46
CA THR A 286 -2.84 -15.01 13.89
C THR A 286 -2.32 -13.77 14.60
N THR A 287 -3.01 -13.33 15.64
CA THR A 287 -2.58 -12.20 16.44
C THR A 287 -1.37 -12.52 17.31
N ASP A 288 -0.73 -11.50 17.87
CA ASP A 288 0.32 -11.67 18.89
C ASP A 288 -0.18 -12.36 20.17
N ASP A 289 -1.48 -12.27 20.44
CA ASP A 289 -2.26 -13.02 21.43
C ASP A 289 -2.39 -14.53 21.13
N GLY A 290 -1.96 -14.96 19.94
CA GLY A 290 -1.97 -16.37 19.51
C GLY A 290 -3.35 -16.89 19.09
N VAL A 291 -4.31 -16.00 18.81
CA VAL A 291 -5.64 -16.34 18.31
C VAL A 291 -5.85 -15.75 16.90
N PRO A 292 -6.81 -16.24 16.08
CA PRO A 292 -7.09 -15.59 14.81
C PRO A 292 -7.64 -14.17 15.01
N ALA A 293 -7.23 -13.24 14.15
CA ALA A 293 -7.79 -11.89 14.10
C ALA A 293 -9.33 -11.93 14.01
N SER A 294 -9.99 -11.02 14.72
CA SER A 294 -11.46 -11.00 14.85
C SER A 294 -12.16 -10.75 13.51
N PHE A 295 -11.51 -10.04 12.60
CA PHE A 295 -11.98 -9.73 11.26
C PHE A 295 -10.80 -9.61 10.29
N TYR A 296 -11.04 -9.95 9.03
CA TYR A 296 -10.13 -9.65 7.94
C TYR A 296 -10.98 -9.23 6.73
N PRO A 297 -10.66 -8.12 6.04
CA PRO A 297 -11.49 -7.66 4.93
C PRO A 297 -11.50 -8.65 3.77
N PHE A 298 -12.55 -8.59 2.96
CA PHE A 298 -12.68 -9.38 1.74
C PHE A 298 -13.29 -8.56 0.62
N PHE A 299 -12.94 -8.92 -0.62
CA PHE A 299 -13.55 -8.32 -1.79
C PHE A 299 -14.94 -8.87 -2.05
N SER A 300 -15.87 -7.98 -2.39
CA SER A 300 -17.23 -8.30 -2.83
C SER A 300 -17.60 -7.50 -4.08
N ALA A 301 -18.56 -8.01 -4.85
CA ALA A 301 -19.16 -7.32 -5.97
C ALA A 301 -20.51 -6.75 -5.53
N VAL A 302 -20.70 -5.45 -5.69
CA VAL A 302 -21.92 -4.73 -5.31
C VAL A 302 -22.60 -4.11 -6.54
N SER A 303 -23.92 -3.93 -6.46
CA SER A 303 -24.67 -3.17 -7.48
C SER A 303 -24.79 -1.71 -7.05
N ALA A 304 -24.12 -0.80 -7.75
CA ALA A 304 -24.12 0.63 -7.43
C ALA A 304 -24.29 1.45 -8.71
N GLY A 305 -25.27 2.37 -8.73
CA GLY A 305 -25.56 3.22 -9.89
C GLY A 305 -25.95 2.44 -11.16
N GLY A 306 -26.51 1.24 -11.01
CA GLY A 306 -26.89 0.37 -12.13
C GLY A 306 -25.73 -0.40 -12.77
N ALA A 307 -24.52 -0.34 -12.18
CA ALA A 307 -23.35 -1.06 -12.64
C ALA A 307 -22.73 -1.90 -11.52
N CYS A 308 -21.91 -2.88 -11.90
CA CYS A 308 -21.14 -3.66 -10.95
C CYS A 308 -19.94 -2.84 -10.44
N ARG A 309 -19.69 -2.88 -9.13
CA ARG A 309 -18.50 -2.29 -8.49
C ARG A 309 -17.87 -3.28 -7.51
N TRP A 310 -16.56 -3.20 -7.37
CA TRP A 310 -15.82 -3.87 -6.32
C TRP A 310 -15.90 -3.06 -5.02
N ASN A 311 -16.00 -3.77 -3.91
CA ASN A 311 -15.93 -3.26 -2.54
C ASN A 311 -14.90 -4.11 -1.77
N LEU A 312 -14.08 -3.47 -0.93
CA LEU A 312 -13.20 -4.14 0.03
C LEU A 312 -13.71 -3.85 1.45
N GLY A 313 -13.74 -4.85 2.30
CA GLY A 313 -14.19 -4.71 3.68
C GLY A 313 -15.13 -5.84 4.06
N THR A 314 -16.37 -5.48 4.40
CA THR A 314 -17.42 -6.43 4.78
C THR A 314 -18.56 -6.47 3.74
N GLU A 315 -19.60 -7.23 4.05
CA GLU A 315 -20.78 -7.40 3.21
C GLU A 315 -21.69 -6.17 3.27
N MET A 316 -21.89 -5.51 2.13
CA MET A 316 -22.82 -4.38 1.97
C MET A 316 -24.25 -4.85 1.68
N PRO A 317 -25.31 -4.05 1.96
CA PRO A 317 -26.71 -4.43 1.68
C PRO A 317 -27.00 -4.66 0.20
N ASN A 318 -26.20 -4.08 -0.70
CA ASN A 318 -26.29 -4.22 -2.15
C ASN A 318 -25.24 -5.19 -2.73
N THR A 319 -24.64 -6.05 -1.88
CA THR A 319 -23.78 -7.14 -2.32
C THR A 319 -24.53 -8.07 -3.27
N THR A 320 -23.92 -8.32 -4.42
CA THR A 320 -24.40 -9.28 -5.42
C THR A 320 -23.63 -10.59 -5.38
N ASN A 321 -22.38 -10.55 -4.91
CA ASN A 321 -21.54 -11.72 -4.68
C ASN A 321 -20.44 -11.38 -3.67
N ASP A 322 -20.32 -12.16 -2.60
CA ASP A 322 -19.29 -12.02 -1.56
C ASP A 322 -18.09 -12.94 -1.81
N PHE A 323 -18.14 -13.78 -2.84
CA PHE A 323 -17.14 -14.77 -3.21
C PHE A 323 -16.74 -15.73 -2.08
N GLY A 324 -17.64 -15.99 -1.14
CA GLY A 324 -17.34 -16.80 0.03
C GLY A 324 -16.52 -16.07 1.10
N LYS A 325 -16.57 -14.72 1.10
CA LYS A 325 -15.93 -13.84 2.08
C LYS A 325 -14.42 -14.06 2.08
N ASN A 326 -13.81 -14.30 3.25
CA ASN A 326 -12.36 -14.57 3.32
C ASN A 326 -11.93 -15.77 2.49
N GLN A 327 -12.78 -16.79 2.29
CA GLN A 327 -12.43 -17.93 1.42
C GLN A 327 -12.21 -17.51 -0.04
N GLY A 328 -12.72 -16.34 -0.44
CA GLY A 328 -12.51 -15.74 -1.76
C GLY A 328 -11.04 -15.48 -2.07
N TRP A 329 -10.18 -15.25 -1.07
CA TRP A 329 -8.73 -15.08 -1.24
C TRP A 329 -8.01 -16.33 -1.77
N GLY A 330 -8.61 -17.52 -1.59
CA GLY A 330 -8.13 -18.77 -2.18
C GLY A 330 -7.10 -19.52 -1.35
N THR A 331 -6.09 -20.07 -2.03
CA THR A 331 -5.13 -21.03 -1.44
C THR A 331 -3.71 -20.53 -1.57
N LEU A 332 -2.79 -21.10 -0.78
CA LEU A 332 -1.37 -20.76 -0.82
C LEU A 332 -0.80 -20.84 -2.24
N LEU A 333 -0.15 -19.76 -2.66
CA LEU A 333 0.49 -19.61 -3.94
C LEU A 333 2.01 -19.77 -3.78
N SER A 334 2.54 -20.88 -4.30
CA SER A 334 3.99 -21.02 -4.51
C SER A 334 4.41 -20.28 -5.77
N SER A 335 5.37 -19.37 -5.64
CA SER A 335 5.90 -18.56 -6.74
C SER A 335 7.42 -18.58 -6.76
N THR A 336 7.99 -18.53 -7.98
CA THR A 336 9.43 -18.38 -8.21
C THR A 336 9.91 -16.98 -7.88
N TYR A 337 10.98 -16.84 -7.11
CA TYR A 337 11.67 -15.57 -6.86
C TYR A 337 13.15 -15.70 -7.15
N LEU A 338 13.84 -14.60 -7.44
CA LEU A 338 15.29 -14.56 -7.39
C LEU A 338 15.77 -14.81 -5.96
N ALA A 339 16.77 -15.67 -5.81
CA ALA A 339 17.56 -15.72 -4.60
C ALA A 339 18.64 -14.65 -4.70
N PHE A 340 18.45 -13.52 -4.05
CA PHE A 340 19.45 -12.45 -4.02
C PHE A 340 20.76 -13.00 -3.42
N GLY A 341 21.89 -12.70 -4.06
CA GLY A 341 23.18 -13.32 -3.73
C GLY A 341 23.36 -14.77 -4.15
N GLY A 342 22.34 -15.36 -4.78
CA GLY A 342 22.33 -16.74 -5.23
C GLY A 342 22.94 -16.96 -6.61
N GLY A 343 23.71 -16.01 -7.16
CA GLY A 343 24.34 -16.14 -8.47
C GLY A 343 23.34 -16.25 -9.64
N GLY A 344 22.17 -15.61 -9.51
CA GLY A 344 21.08 -15.71 -10.47
C GLY A 344 20.20 -16.95 -10.33
N SER A 345 20.38 -17.74 -9.27
CA SER A 345 19.48 -18.84 -8.95
C SER A 345 18.10 -18.34 -8.48
N THR A 346 17.13 -19.24 -8.52
CA THR A 346 15.76 -18.96 -8.09
C THR A 346 15.33 -19.87 -6.95
N VAL A 347 14.40 -19.39 -6.12
CA VAL A 347 13.76 -20.15 -5.04
C VAL A 347 12.25 -20.14 -5.21
N GLN A 348 11.58 -21.17 -4.67
CA GLN A 348 10.14 -21.14 -4.49
C GLN A 348 9.80 -20.52 -3.13
N ARG A 349 8.83 -19.61 -3.12
CA ARG A 349 8.29 -19.00 -1.90
C ARG A 349 6.78 -18.91 -1.97
N ILE A 350 6.17 -19.16 -0.82
CA ILE A 350 4.75 -18.93 -0.56
C ILE A 350 4.66 -17.59 0.15
N ASN A 351 4.29 -16.56 -0.61
CA ASN A 351 4.12 -15.20 -0.08
C ASN A 351 2.65 -14.79 -0.03
N ASN A 352 1.77 -15.49 -0.75
CA ASN A 352 0.39 -15.05 -0.94
C ASN A 352 -0.59 -16.23 -0.85
N PHE A 353 -1.81 -15.96 -0.43
CA PHE A 353 -2.99 -16.69 -0.86
C PHE A 353 -3.47 -16.11 -2.19
N ARG A 354 -3.92 -16.94 -3.13
CA ARG A 354 -4.49 -16.46 -4.39
C ARG A 354 -5.67 -17.30 -4.88
N ASN A 355 -6.65 -16.60 -5.45
CA ASN A 355 -7.76 -17.17 -6.19
C ASN A 355 -7.91 -16.47 -7.54
N VAL A 356 -7.69 -17.18 -8.64
CA VAL A 356 -7.89 -16.66 -9.99
C VAL A 356 -9.28 -17.05 -10.47
N MET A 357 -10.14 -16.06 -10.73
CA MET A 357 -11.48 -16.31 -11.22
C MET A 357 -11.45 -16.72 -12.69
N SER A 358 -12.28 -17.70 -13.08
CA SER A 358 -12.39 -18.16 -14.47
C SER A 358 -12.85 -17.08 -15.45
N SER A 359 -13.53 -16.05 -14.94
CA SER A 359 -13.93 -14.85 -15.68
C SER A 359 -13.99 -13.64 -14.76
N ASN A 360 -13.87 -12.44 -15.32
CA ASN A 360 -14.15 -11.20 -14.60
C ASN A 360 -15.66 -11.14 -14.27
N ARG A 361 -15.98 -11.25 -12.98
CA ARG A 361 -17.36 -11.24 -12.47
C ARG A 361 -17.94 -9.84 -12.28
N CYS A 362 -17.14 -8.80 -12.46
CA CYS A 362 -17.54 -7.41 -12.31
C CYS A 362 -16.90 -6.53 -13.40
N PRO A 363 -17.17 -6.79 -14.69
CA PRO A 363 -16.64 -5.95 -15.77
C PRO A 363 -17.13 -4.50 -15.62
N ALA A 364 -16.32 -3.55 -16.09
CA ALA A 364 -16.50 -2.11 -15.86
C ALA A 364 -17.79 -1.54 -16.47
#